data_AF-A0A7W6DAY8-F1
#
_entry.id   AF-A0A7W6DAY8-F1
#
_cell.length_a   1.000
_cell.length_b   1.000
_cell.length_c   1.000
_cell.angle_alpha   90.00
_cell.angle_beta   90.00
_cell.angle_gamma   90.00
#
_symmetry.space_group_name_H-M   'P 1'
#
loop_
_entity.id
_entity.type
_entity.pdbx_description
1 polymer ?
#
loop_
_entity_poly.entity_id
_entity_poly.type
_entity_poly.pdbx_seq_one_letter_code
_entity_poly.pdbx_strand_id
1 'polypeptide(L)'
;MGGIVFGHGRECVFSGDIIHHPIQLKYPQLSCMGCEDQALSARTRTSLLDGIAETDTMLMAGHFLAPHATHIETEGEGFRMRCSEC
;
A
#
# COMPACT_ATOMS: atom_id res chain seq x y z
N MET A 1 2.60 -7.43 -10.64
CA MET A 1 3.16 -8.41 -9.69
C MET A 1 3.87 -7.63 -8.59
N GLY A 2 3.36 -7.65 -7.36
CA GLY A 2 4.11 -7.17 -6.19
C GLY A 2 4.87 -8.33 -5.54
N GLY A 3 5.96 -8.04 -4.84
CA GLY A 3 6.79 -9.06 -4.18
C GLY A 3 7.13 -8.65 -2.75
N ILE A 4 7.22 -9.63 -1.86
CA ILE A 4 7.72 -9.45 -0.48
C ILE A 4 9.23 -9.67 -0.48
N VAL A 5 9.97 -8.73 0.09
CA VAL A 5 11.43 -8.79 0.26
C VAL A 5 11.75 -8.77 1.75
N PHE A 6 12.67 -9.65 2.16
CA PHE A 6 13.14 -9.79 3.53
C PHE A 6 14.62 -9.38 3.62
N GLY A 7 14.99 -8.61 4.64
CA GLY A 7 16.40 -8.25 4.88
C GLY A 7 16.63 -7.80 6.32
N HIS A 8 17.66 -8.35 6.98
CA HIS A 8 18.00 -8.05 8.39
C HIS A 8 16.80 -8.10 9.36
N GLY A 9 15.87 -9.04 9.16
CA GLY A 9 14.68 -9.18 10.00
C GLY A 9 13.58 -8.14 9.75
N ARG A 10 13.71 -7.31 8.69
CA ARG A 10 12.66 -6.39 8.24
C ARG A 10 12.02 -6.89 6.96
N GLU A 11 10.72 -6.67 6.85
CA GLU A 11 9.91 -7.03 5.70
C GLU A 11 9.51 -5.77 4.92
N CYS A 12 9.51 -5.88 3.60
CA CYS A 12 9.02 -4.83 2.72
C CYS A 12 8.25 -5.44 1.56
N VAL A 13 7.11 -4.84 1.20
CA VAL A 13 6.39 -5.17 -0.02
C VAL A 13 6.63 -4.11 -1.07
N PHE A 14 7.20 -4.53 -2.20
CA PHE A 14 7.17 -3.76 -3.44
C PHE A 14 5.84 -4.00 -4.12
N SER A 15 4.91 -3.05 -4.01
CA SER A 15 3.54 -3.23 -4.52
C SER A 15 3.42 -3.03 -6.04
N GLY A 16 4.42 -2.41 -6.66
CA GLY A 16 4.36 -2.01 -8.07
C GLY A 16 3.18 -1.07 -8.31
N ASP A 17 2.34 -1.41 -9.27
CA ASP A 17 1.20 -0.59 -9.71
C ASP A 17 -0.11 -0.90 -8.95
N ILE A 18 -0.05 -1.67 -7.85
CA ILE A 18 -1.25 -1.91 -7.04
C ILE A 18 -1.76 -0.58 -6.44
N ILE A 19 -0.86 0.36 -6.17
CA ILE A 19 -1.16 1.67 -5.61
C ILE A 19 -0.45 2.75 -6.44
N HIS A 20 -1.24 3.61 -7.06
CA HIS A 20 -0.78 4.67 -7.96
C HIS A 20 -0.70 6.03 -7.27
N HIS A 21 -1.53 6.27 -6.26
CA HIS A 21 -1.61 7.56 -5.57
C HIS A 21 -1.95 7.38 -4.08
N PRO A 22 -1.39 8.19 -3.15
CA PRO A 22 -1.65 8.06 -1.70
C PRO A 22 -3.13 8.09 -1.31
N ILE A 23 -3.99 8.76 -2.09
CA ILE A 23 -5.44 8.77 -1.89
C ILE A 23 -6.06 7.36 -1.87
N GLN A 24 -5.42 6.40 -2.54
CA GLN A 24 -5.84 5.01 -2.59
C GLN A 24 -5.52 4.24 -1.30
N LEU A 25 -4.79 4.83 -0.36
CA LEU A 25 -4.72 4.30 1.02
C LEU A 25 -5.99 4.66 1.78
N LYS A 26 -6.40 5.93 1.72
CA LYS A 26 -7.61 6.41 2.39
C LYS A 26 -8.88 5.80 1.79
N TYR A 27 -8.88 5.60 0.47
CA TYR A 27 -10.01 5.07 -0.29
C TYR A 27 -9.54 3.93 -1.22
N PRO A 28 -9.30 2.73 -0.69
CA PRO A 28 -8.75 1.60 -1.46
C PRO A 28 -9.65 1.14 -2.61
N GLN A 29 -10.93 1.45 -2.57
CA GLN A 29 -11.92 1.21 -3.63
C GLN A 29 -11.70 2.04 -4.91
N LEU A 30 -10.92 3.13 -4.87
CA LEU A 30 -10.72 4.01 -6.02
C LEU A 30 -9.76 3.40 -7.04
N SER A 31 -10.27 2.99 -8.20
CA SER A 31 -9.44 2.58 -9.33
C SER A 31 -9.13 3.75 -10.27
N CYS A 32 -8.09 3.62 -11.09
CA CYS A 32 -7.70 4.64 -12.07
C CYS A 32 -7.84 4.09 -13.50
N MET A 33 -7.62 4.94 -14.51
CA MET A 33 -7.67 4.54 -15.93
C MET A 33 -6.71 3.38 -16.26
N GLY A 34 -5.59 3.24 -15.53
CA GLY A 34 -4.64 2.16 -15.71
C GLY A 34 -5.09 0.81 -15.16
N CYS A 35 -6.19 0.74 -14.41
CA CYS A 35 -6.74 -0.51 -13.90
C CYS A 35 -7.61 -1.19 -14.97
N GLU A 36 -7.13 -2.29 -15.56
CA GLU A 36 -7.89 -3.07 -16.55
C GLU A 36 -9.20 -3.63 -15.99
N ASP A 37 -9.14 -4.30 -14.83
CA ASP A 37 -10.32 -4.67 -14.03
C ASP A 37 -10.32 -3.84 -12.74
N GLN A 38 -11.22 -2.85 -12.70
CA GLN A 38 -11.31 -1.92 -11.58
C GLN A 38 -11.75 -2.59 -10.27
N ALA A 39 -12.62 -3.60 -10.33
CA ALA A 39 -13.14 -4.27 -9.14
C ALA A 39 -12.12 -5.27 -8.59
N LEU A 40 -11.41 -5.98 -9.46
CA LEU A 40 -10.28 -6.81 -9.06
C LEU A 40 -9.15 -5.94 -8.47
N SER A 41 -8.82 -4.82 -9.12
CA SER A 41 -7.76 -3.90 -8.65
C SER A 41 -8.04 -3.37 -7.25
N ALA A 42 -9.28 -2.93 -6.99
CA ALA A 42 -9.70 -2.49 -5.67
C ALA A 42 -9.55 -3.62 -4.63
N ARG A 43 -10.05 -4.83 -4.93
CA ARG A 43 -9.94 -5.99 -4.03
C ARG A 43 -8.49 -6.38 -3.75
N THR A 44 -7.65 -6.45 -4.78
CA THR A 44 -6.22 -6.76 -4.64
C THR A 44 -5.51 -5.73 -3.77
N ARG A 45 -5.83 -4.44 -3.94
CA ARG A 45 -5.28 -3.39 -3.10
C ARG A 45 -5.70 -3.52 -1.65
N THR A 46 -7.00 -3.67 -1.39
CA THR A 46 -7.51 -3.84 -0.03
C THR A 46 -6.87 -5.06 0.64
N SER A 47 -6.83 -6.21 -0.04
CA SER A 47 -6.20 -7.42 0.52
C SER A 47 -4.70 -7.24 0.81
N LEU A 48 -3.97 -6.50 -0.03
CA LEU A 48 -2.57 -6.18 0.24
C LEU A 48 -2.44 -5.29 1.49
N LEU A 49 -3.21 -4.21 1.56
CA LEU A 49 -3.14 -3.23 2.65
C LEU A 49 -3.55 -3.86 3.98
N ASP A 50 -4.64 -4.63 4.01
CA ASP A 50 -5.08 -5.41 5.19
C ASP A 50 -3.98 -6.35 5.69
N GLY A 51 -3.28 -7.02 4.76
CA GLY A 51 -2.22 -7.97 5.10
C GLY A 51 -0.99 -7.34 5.76
N ILE A 52 -0.77 -6.03 5.59
CA ILE A 52 0.44 -5.36 6.09
C ILE A 52 0.17 -4.25 7.13
N ALA A 53 -1.05 -3.73 7.23
CA ALA A 53 -1.36 -2.57 8.07
C ALA A 53 -1.11 -2.76 9.57
N GLU A 54 -1.27 -3.97 10.08
CA GLU A 54 -1.05 -4.28 11.49
C GLU A 54 0.32 -4.98 11.71
N THR A 55 1.25 -4.79 10.78
CA THR A 55 2.59 -5.38 10.82
C THR A 55 3.67 -4.29 10.82
N ASP A 56 4.93 -4.70 10.97
CA ASP A 56 6.09 -3.82 10.75
C ASP A 56 6.61 -3.86 9.30
N THR A 57 5.79 -4.37 8.38
CA THR A 57 6.13 -4.46 6.95
C THR A 57 6.02 -3.09 6.30
N MET A 58 7.09 -2.68 5.61
CA MET A 58 7.08 -1.44 4.83
C MET A 58 6.37 -1.64 3.49
N LEU A 59 5.56 -0.67 3.10
CA LEU A 59 4.99 -0.57 1.76
C LEU A 59 5.89 0.31 0.89
N MET A 60 6.37 -0.24 -0.23
CA MET A 60 7.05 0.50 -1.30
C MET A 60 6.19 0.48 -2.57
N ALA A 61 5.51 1.60 -2.85
CA ALA A 61 4.66 1.74 -4.03
C ALA A 61 5.43 2.40 -5.18
N GLY A 62 5.27 1.86 -6.40
CA GLY A 62 6.09 2.25 -7.56
C GLY A 62 5.97 3.72 -7.96
N HIS A 63 4.85 4.36 -7.62
CA HIS A 63 4.55 5.75 -7.99
C HIS A 63 4.40 6.68 -6.79
N PHE A 64 4.73 6.25 -5.57
CA PHE A 64 4.69 7.16 -4.43
C PHE A 64 5.81 8.18 -4.54
N LEU A 65 5.45 9.46 -4.42
CA LEU A 65 6.41 10.52 -4.11
C LEU A 65 7.03 10.23 -2.72
N ALA A 66 8.10 10.96 -2.36
CA ALA A 66 8.76 10.80 -1.06
C ALA A 66 7.72 10.68 0.09
N PRO A 67 7.86 9.72 1.02
CA PRO A 67 9.09 8.97 1.32
C PRO A 67 9.37 7.70 0.49
N HIS A 68 8.59 7.39 -0.57
CA HIS A 68 8.70 6.17 -1.42
C HIS A 68 8.48 4.83 -0.71
N ALA A 69 8.75 4.76 0.59
CA ALA A 69 8.56 3.61 1.44
C ALA A 69 7.94 4.09 2.77
N THR A 70 6.91 3.40 3.25
CA THR A 70 6.20 3.83 4.46
C THR A 70 5.56 2.63 5.16
N HIS A 71 5.52 2.65 6.48
CA HIS A 71 4.59 1.80 7.21
C HIS A 71 3.19 2.38 7.06
N ILE A 72 2.21 1.50 7.00
CA ILE A 72 0.81 1.91 7.00
C ILE A 72 0.13 1.35 8.25
N GLU A 73 -1.02 1.92 8.58
CA GLU A 73 -1.90 1.45 9.64
C GLU A 73 -3.36 1.70 9.25
N THR A 74 -4.28 0.99 9.90
CA THR A 74 -5.71 1.19 9.70
C THR A 74 -6.17 2.57 10.20
N GLU A 75 -7.05 3.23 9.45
CA GLU A 75 -7.68 4.50 9.83
C GLU A 75 -9.13 4.55 9.35
N GLY A 76 -10.05 4.27 10.28
CA GLY A 76 -11.48 4.19 9.97
C GLY A 76 -11.75 3.05 8.99
N GLU A 77 -12.35 3.36 7.84
CA GLU A 77 -12.62 2.39 6.77
C GLU A 77 -11.49 2.26 5.74
N GLY A 78 -10.36 2.94 5.95
CA GLY A 78 -9.22 2.93 5.04
C GLY A 78 -7.89 2.80 5.78
N PHE A 79 -6.84 3.32 5.15
CA PHE A 79 -5.48 3.23 5.66
C PHE A 79 -4.80 4.59 5.62
N ARG A 80 -3.82 4.79 6.48
CA ARG A 80 -2.93 5.96 6.46
C ARG A 80 -1.48 5.56 6.56
N MET A 81 -0.60 6.46 6.13
CA MET A 81 0.82 6.36 6.42
C MET A 81 1.04 6.57 7.91
N ARG A 82 1.91 5.74 8.50
CA ARG A 82 2.35 5.91 9.89
C ARG A 82 3.27 7.11 9.96
N CYS A 83 2.97 8.07 10.83
CA CYS A 83 3.84 9.23 11.03
C CYS A 83 5.09 8.76 11.78
N SER A 84 6.28 8.97 11.20
CA SER A 84 7.55 8.56 11.81
C SER A 84 8.12 9.60 12.78
N GLU A 85 7.54 10.80 12.84
CA GLU A 85 7.98 11.88 13.74
C GLU A 85 6.76 12.66 14.29
N CYS A 86 6.65 12.71 15.62
CA CYS A 86 5.96 13.74 16.40
C CYS A 86 7.01 14.44 17.26
#